data_AF-A0A9P7ZQ29-F1
#
_entry.id   AF-A0A9P7ZQ29-F1
#
_cell.length_a   1.000
_cell.length_b   1.000
_cell.length_c   1.000
_cell.angle_alpha   90.00
_cell.angle_beta   90.00
_cell.angle_gamma   90.00
#
_symmetry.space_group_name_H-M   'P 1'
#
loop_
_entity.id
_entity.type
_entity.pdbx_description
1 polymer ?
#
loop_
_entity_poly.entity_id
_entity_poly.type
_entity_poly.pdbx_seq_one_letter_code
_entity_poly.pdbx_strand_id
1 'polypeptide(L)'
;MAPRLSSGKGAVHYSGLYGSAYFIHDAGLATPTKLGNATKSAVAQLLGDLGPKPDTLEKLPLRFHHGSRHFAHESLQLPRVDIDRDLPKQSSTCHDISLASLWLSGNWQAITLDGSPDERFERESRESAHELRGTLDKLKEH
;
A
#
# COMPACT_ATOMS: atom_id res chain seq x y z
N MET A 1 -16.96 30.06 22.58
CA MET A 1 -16.53 30.61 21.28
C MET A 1 -15.45 29.66 20.75
N ALA A 2 -15.83 28.72 19.89
CA ALA A 2 -14.94 27.65 19.43
C ALA A 2 -14.27 28.05 18.10
N PRO A 3 -12.99 27.72 17.87
CA PRO A 3 -12.32 28.07 16.63
C PRO A 3 -12.81 27.15 15.50
N ARG A 4 -13.15 27.78 14.36
CA ARG A 4 -13.23 27.12 13.05
C ARG A 4 -11.81 26.96 12.51
N LEU A 5 -11.50 25.77 11.99
CA LEU A 5 -10.39 25.59 11.04
C LEU A 5 -10.87 24.81 9.82
N SER A 6 -10.37 25.30 8.68
CA SER A 6 -10.81 25.08 7.32
C SER A 6 -10.00 23.98 6.64
N SER A 7 -10.67 23.25 5.73
CA SER A 7 -10.17 22.55 4.54
C SER A 7 -8.68 22.19 4.49
N GLY A 8 -8.38 20.87 4.52
CA GLY A 8 -7.14 20.36 3.98
C GLY A 8 -6.81 18.92 4.40
N LYS A 9 -6.81 18.01 3.42
CA LYS A 9 -6.24 16.65 3.45
C LYS A 9 -6.95 15.64 4.36
N GLY A 10 -7.74 14.77 3.72
CA GLY A 10 -8.47 13.68 4.36
C GLY A 10 -7.54 12.68 5.04
N ALA A 11 -7.46 12.76 6.36
CA ALA A 11 -7.05 11.66 7.22
C ALA A 11 -8.25 10.73 7.38
N VAL A 12 -8.07 9.43 7.13
CA VAL A 12 -9.08 8.41 7.45
C VAL A 12 -8.68 7.77 8.78
N HIS A 13 -9.65 7.70 9.69
CA HIS A 13 -9.51 7.17 11.03
C HIS A 13 -10.06 5.73 11.05
N TYR A 14 -9.20 4.73 11.21
CA TYR A 14 -9.65 3.35 11.46
C TYR A 14 -10.24 3.24 12.87
N SER A 15 -11.47 2.75 12.99
CA SER A 15 -11.99 2.25 14.27
C SER A 15 -11.55 0.79 14.46
N GLY A 16 -10.31 0.61 14.91
CA GLY A 16 -9.72 -0.67 15.28
C GLY A 16 -8.41 -0.42 16.02
N LEU A 17 -8.08 -1.26 17.00
CA LEU A 17 -7.04 -1.07 18.05
C LEU A 17 -5.59 -0.83 17.58
N TYR A 18 -5.32 -0.62 16.28
CA TYR A 18 -3.97 -0.69 15.73
C TYR A 18 -3.70 0.35 14.63
N GLY A 19 -3.46 1.60 15.05
CA GLY A 19 -2.62 2.58 14.34
C GLY A 19 -3.21 3.25 13.10
N SER A 20 -2.77 4.51 12.87
CA SER A 20 -3.21 5.35 11.76
C SER A 20 -2.60 4.94 10.42
N ALA A 21 -3.43 4.83 9.39
CA ALA A 21 -3.02 4.77 7.98
C ALA A 21 -3.06 6.18 7.39
N TYR A 22 -2.05 6.56 6.60
CA TYR A 22 -1.94 7.91 6.04
C TYR A 22 -1.99 7.84 4.53
N PHE A 23 -2.75 8.69 3.85
CA PHE A 23 -2.62 8.76 2.40
C PHE A 23 -1.32 9.49 2.05
N ILE A 24 -0.53 8.90 1.15
CA ILE A 24 0.72 9.49 0.68
C ILE A 24 0.37 10.64 -0.27
N HIS A 25 -0.65 10.45 -1.13
CA HIS A 25 -1.25 11.39 -2.09
C HIS A 25 -2.66 10.89 -2.55
N ASP A 26 -3.24 11.43 -3.63
CA ASP A 26 -4.62 11.15 -4.10
C ASP A 26 -4.90 9.67 -4.45
N ALA A 27 -3.87 8.84 -4.69
CA ALA A 27 -4.02 7.45 -5.13
C ALA A 27 -3.19 6.44 -4.29
N GLY A 28 -2.70 6.83 -3.11
CA GLY A 28 -1.80 6.01 -2.29
C GLY A 28 -2.13 6.03 -0.79
N LEU A 29 -2.06 4.86 -0.14
CA LEU A 29 -2.32 4.65 1.29
C LEU A 29 -1.09 4.05 1.98
N ALA A 30 -0.41 4.81 2.83
CA ALA A 30 0.52 4.30 3.83
C ALA A 30 -0.23 3.44 4.85
N THR A 31 0.26 2.23 5.07
CA THR A 31 -0.35 1.26 5.98
C THR A 31 0.57 1.00 7.16
N PRO A 32 0.02 0.71 8.36
CA PRO A 32 0.84 0.23 9.47
C PRO A 32 1.59 -1.04 9.03
N THR A 33 2.87 -1.18 9.37
CA THR A 33 3.70 -2.35 9.02
C THR A 33 3.07 -3.69 9.44
N LYS A 34 2.26 -3.68 10.50
CA LYS A 34 1.52 -4.86 10.96
C LYS A 34 0.43 -5.28 9.98
N LEU A 35 -0.24 -4.32 9.32
CA LEU A 35 -1.32 -4.59 8.37
C LEU A 35 -0.77 -5.29 7.12
N GLY A 36 0.27 -4.76 6.49
CA GLY A 36 0.80 -5.39 5.28
C GLY A 36 1.43 -6.76 5.57
N ASN A 37 2.09 -6.93 6.72
CA ASN A 37 2.58 -8.24 7.16
C ASN A 37 1.44 -9.24 7.43
N ALA A 38 0.34 -8.81 8.04
CA ALA A 38 -0.83 -9.66 8.27
C ALA A 38 -1.49 -10.07 6.94
N THR A 39 -1.66 -9.11 6.00
CA THR A 39 -2.18 -9.39 4.65
C THR A 39 -1.30 -10.39 3.91
N LYS A 40 0.01 -10.17 3.90
CA LYS A 40 1.00 -11.08 3.30
C LYS A 40 0.91 -12.49 3.89
N SER A 41 0.87 -12.59 5.22
CA SER A 41 0.78 -13.88 5.92
C SER A 41 -0.51 -14.63 5.60
N ALA A 42 -1.65 -13.93 5.61
CA ALA A 42 -2.94 -14.54 5.30
C ALA A 42 -3.03 -14.98 3.83
N VAL A 43 -2.50 -14.19 2.88
CA VAL A 43 -2.42 -14.61 1.46
C VAL A 43 -1.55 -15.84 1.29
N ALA A 44 -0.38 -15.89 1.93
CA ALA A 44 0.50 -17.07 1.89
C ALA A 44 -0.20 -18.31 2.46
N GLN A 45 -0.93 -18.18 3.57
CA GLN A 45 -1.69 -19.29 4.16
C GLN A 45 -2.81 -19.80 3.24
N LEU A 46 -3.54 -18.90 2.57
CA LEU A 46 -4.66 -19.26 1.71
C LEU A 46 -4.24 -19.89 0.38
N LEU A 47 -3.08 -19.48 -0.15
CA LEU A 47 -2.56 -20.02 -1.41
C LEU A 47 -1.65 -21.25 -1.21
N GLY A 48 -1.17 -21.49 0.02
CA GLY A 48 -0.26 -22.60 0.32
C GLY A 48 1.00 -22.53 -0.54
N ASP A 49 1.31 -23.62 -1.24
CA ASP A 49 2.49 -23.74 -2.12
C ASP A 49 2.43 -22.80 -3.35
N LEU A 50 1.24 -22.30 -3.70
CA LEU A 50 1.05 -21.30 -4.77
C LEU A 50 1.22 -19.87 -4.25
N GLY A 51 1.40 -19.70 -2.94
CA GLY A 51 1.51 -18.41 -2.28
C GLY A 51 2.89 -17.77 -2.45
N PRO A 52 2.98 -16.45 -2.26
CA PRO A 52 4.27 -15.79 -2.28
C PRO A 52 5.13 -16.26 -1.09
N LYS A 53 6.41 -16.57 -1.37
CA LYS A 53 7.37 -16.87 -0.30
C LYS A 53 7.52 -15.66 0.62
N PRO A 54 7.27 -15.81 1.94
CA PRO A 54 7.23 -14.67 2.85
C PRO A 54 8.54 -13.88 2.88
N ASP A 55 9.68 -14.53 2.70
CA ASP A 55 10.97 -13.89 2.96
C ASP A 55 11.51 -13.08 1.77
N THR A 56 10.95 -13.26 0.58
CA THR A 56 11.45 -12.63 -0.66
C THR A 56 10.49 -11.64 -1.29
N LEU A 57 9.26 -11.54 -0.78
CA LEU A 57 8.24 -10.70 -1.41
C LEU A 57 8.37 -9.24 -0.95
N GLU A 58 8.92 -8.39 -1.82
CA GLU A 58 9.02 -6.94 -1.63
C GLU A 58 7.71 -6.21 -1.89
N LYS A 59 6.85 -6.79 -2.74
CA LYS A 59 5.61 -6.20 -3.23
C LYS A 59 4.56 -7.30 -3.44
N LEU A 60 3.34 -7.08 -2.97
CA LEU A 60 2.21 -7.99 -3.15
C LEU A 60 1.20 -7.39 -4.15
N PRO A 61 0.85 -8.10 -5.24
CA PRO A 61 -0.15 -7.62 -6.19
C PRO A 61 -1.53 -7.60 -5.56
N LEU A 62 -2.26 -6.51 -5.77
CA LEU A 62 -3.61 -6.27 -5.30
C LEU A 62 -4.50 -5.76 -6.44
N ARG A 63 -5.80 -5.77 -6.18
CA ARG A 63 -6.85 -5.13 -6.98
C ARG A 63 -7.63 -4.19 -6.09
N PHE A 64 -7.90 -3.00 -6.59
CA PHE A 64 -8.80 -2.05 -5.95
C PHE A 64 -10.17 -2.12 -6.62
N HIS A 65 -11.18 -2.52 -5.85
CA HIS A 65 -12.56 -2.63 -6.30
C HIS A 65 -13.31 -1.33 -6.00
N HIS A 66 -13.56 -0.50 -7.02
CA HIS A 66 -14.17 0.82 -6.86
C HIS A 66 -15.57 0.76 -6.26
N GLY A 67 -16.42 -0.17 -6.75
CA GLY A 67 -17.82 -0.28 -6.30
C GLY A 67 -18.00 -0.61 -4.82
N SER A 68 -17.02 -1.28 -4.21
CA SER A 68 -17.03 -1.64 -2.79
C SER A 68 -15.87 -1.03 -1.99
N ARG A 69 -15.06 -0.18 -2.62
CA ARG A 69 -13.94 0.58 -2.04
C ARG A 69 -13.01 -0.27 -1.17
N HIS A 70 -12.46 -1.34 -1.74
CA HIS A 70 -11.52 -2.18 -1.02
C HIS A 70 -10.38 -2.69 -1.89
N PHE A 71 -9.27 -3.01 -1.25
CA PHE A 71 -8.16 -3.74 -1.85
C PHE A 71 -8.23 -5.22 -1.50
N ALA A 72 -8.05 -6.09 -2.47
CA ALA A 72 -7.93 -7.54 -2.27
C ALA A 72 -6.80 -8.12 -3.13
N HIS A 73 -6.33 -9.32 -2.79
CA HIS A 73 -5.39 -10.03 -3.64
C HIS A 73 -6.04 -10.38 -4.99
N GLU A 74 -5.27 -10.44 -6.08
CA GLU A 74 -5.82 -10.66 -7.43
C GLU A 74 -6.62 -11.96 -7.59
N SER A 75 -6.30 -12.97 -6.79
CA SER A 75 -6.90 -14.31 -6.84
C SER A 75 -7.75 -14.68 -5.62
N LEU A 76 -7.85 -13.79 -4.61
CA LEU A 76 -8.56 -14.08 -3.36
C LEU A 76 -9.52 -12.95 -2.99
N GLN A 77 -10.66 -13.29 -2.40
CA GLN A 77 -11.59 -12.29 -1.86
C GLN A 77 -11.20 -11.78 -0.46
N LEU A 78 -10.39 -12.55 0.27
CA LEU A 78 -9.89 -12.22 1.60
C LEU A 78 -8.41 -12.62 1.73
N PRO A 79 -7.63 -11.95 2.59
CA PRO A 79 -7.98 -10.74 3.33
C PRO A 79 -8.18 -9.54 2.41
N ARG A 80 -8.95 -8.53 2.86
CA ARG A 80 -9.16 -7.28 2.13
C ARG A 80 -8.98 -6.07 3.03
N VAL A 81 -8.66 -4.94 2.43
CA VAL A 81 -8.51 -3.64 3.11
C VAL A 81 -9.57 -2.70 2.57
N ASP A 82 -10.63 -2.48 3.34
CA ASP A 82 -11.69 -1.53 3.02
C ASP A 82 -11.24 -0.08 3.31
N ILE A 83 -11.64 0.86 2.47
CA ILE A 83 -11.42 2.31 2.64
C ILE A 83 -12.72 3.11 2.47
N ASP A 84 -12.81 4.27 3.12
CA ASP A 84 -14.05 5.04 3.16
C ASP A 84 -14.33 5.87 1.90
N ARG A 85 -13.32 6.00 1.02
CA ARG A 85 -13.40 6.82 -0.20
C ARG A 85 -12.98 6.04 -1.43
N ASP A 86 -13.55 6.40 -2.57
CA ASP A 86 -13.10 5.86 -3.85
C ASP A 86 -11.76 6.50 -4.25
N LEU A 87 -10.98 5.80 -5.08
CA LEU A 87 -9.72 6.29 -5.63
C LEU A 87 -9.88 6.66 -7.11
N PRO A 88 -9.02 7.53 -7.66
CA PRO A 88 -9.08 7.89 -9.07
C PRO A 88 -8.93 6.66 -9.98
N LYS A 89 -9.87 6.48 -10.91
CA LYS A 89 -9.80 5.41 -11.92
C LYS A 89 -8.64 5.67 -12.88
N GLN A 90 -7.82 4.65 -13.11
CA GLN A 90 -6.61 4.79 -13.94
C GLN A 90 -6.83 4.54 -15.43
N SER A 91 -7.96 3.92 -15.80
CA SER A 91 -8.34 3.74 -17.21
C SER A 91 -9.75 4.25 -17.45
N SER A 92 -9.99 4.77 -18.64
CA SER A 92 -11.31 5.16 -19.14
C SER A 92 -12.19 3.96 -19.50
N THR A 93 -11.66 2.74 -19.36
CA THR A 93 -12.36 1.50 -19.69
C THR A 93 -13.31 1.12 -18.56
N CYS A 94 -14.45 0.54 -18.92
CA CYS A 94 -15.57 0.11 -18.07
C CYS A 94 -15.21 -1.04 -17.11
N HIS A 95 -14.10 -0.96 -16.38
CA HIS A 95 -13.76 -1.90 -15.33
C HIS A 95 -13.73 -1.17 -13.99
N ASP A 96 -14.59 -1.58 -13.06
CA ASP A 96 -14.63 -1.09 -11.68
C ASP A 96 -13.48 -1.67 -10.82
N ILE A 97 -12.38 -2.05 -11.47
CA ILE A 97 -11.20 -2.63 -10.84
C ILE A 97 -9.96 -1.92 -11.37
N SER A 98 -9.17 -1.35 -10.47
CA SER A 98 -7.83 -0.85 -10.77
C SER A 98 -6.77 -1.82 -10.23
N LEU A 99 -5.64 -1.93 -10.93
CA LEU A 99 -4.49 -2.67 -10.43
C LEU A 99 -3.83 -1.88 -9.30
N ALA A 100 -3.36 -2.59 -8.29
CA ALA A 100 -2.79 -1.98 -7.10
C ALA A 100 -1.70 -2.86 -6.52
N SER A 101 -0.96 -2.28 -5.60
CA SER A 101 0.28 -2.86 -5.13
C SER A 101 0.53 -2.54 -3.67
N LEU A 102 0.71 -3.57 -2.84
CA LEU A 102 1.16 -3.41 -1.46
C LEU A 102 2.68 -3.58 -1.38
N TRP A 103 3.36 -2.49 -1.07
CA TRP A 103 4.80 -2.42 -0.85
C TRP A 103 5.13 -2.86 0.58
N LEU A 104 5.95 -3.90 0.70
CA LEU A 104 6.21 -4.62 1.95
C LEU A 104 7.63 -4.41 2.49
N SER A 105 8.57 -3.97 1.65
CA SER A 105 9.98 -3.75 2.02
C SER A 105 10.21 -2.40 2.73
N GLY A 106 11.45 -2.09 3.11
CA GLY A 106 11.81 -0.78 3.67
C GLY A 106 11.29 -0.54 5.09
N ASN A 107 11.32 0.74 5.52
CA ASN A 107 10.95 1.13 6.89
C ASN A 107 9.43 1.37 7.07
N TRP A 108 8.68 1.33 5.97
CA TRP A 108 7.25 1.63 5.95
C TRP A 108 6.57 0.90 4.79
N GLN A 109 5.26 0.65 4.94
CA GLN A 109 4.47 -0.09 3.97
C GLN A 109 3.42 0.82 3.34
N ALA A 110 3.16 0.61 2.05
CA ALA A 110 2.29 1.48 1.26
C ALA A 110 1.44 0.65 0.30
N ILE A 111 0.25 1.14 -0.02
CA ILE A 111 -0.57 0.64 -1.13
C ILE A 111 -0.67 1.74 -2.17
N THR A 112 -0.37 1.45 -3.44
CA THR A 112 -0.50 2.40 -4.56
C THR A 112 -1.30 1.78 -5.70
N LEU A 113 -2.03 2.60 -6.45
CA LEU A 113 -2.60 2.17 -7.74
C LEU A 113 -1.52 2.12 -8.83
N ASP A 114 -1.50 1.09 -9.66
CA ASP A 114 -0.40 0.84 -10.60
C ASP A 114 -0.38 1.80 -11.79
N GLY A 115 0.76 2.45 -12.07
CA GLY A 115 0.83 3.51 -13.09
C GLY A 115 0.31 4.87 -12.61
N SER A 116 0.04 5.02 -11.31
CA SER A 116 -0.20 6.32 -10.71
C SER A 116 1.12 7.05 -10.45
N PRO A 117 1.11 8.40 -10.32
CA PRO A 117 2.27 9.14 -9.84
C PRO A 117 2.79 8.62 -8.48
N ASP A 118 1.90 8.12 -7.64
CA ASP A 118 2.23 7.59 -6.30
C ASP A 118 3.02 6.29 -6.40
N GLU A 119 2.65 5.40 -7.34
CA GLU A 119 3.41 4.19 -7.63
C GLU A 119 4.83 4.51 -8.12
N ARG A 120 4.95 5.51 -9.00
CA ARG A 120 6.26 5.96 -9.49
C ARG A 120 7.12 6.52 -8.36
N PHE A 121 6.55 7.39 -7.54
CA PHE A 121 7.25 7.97 -6.40
C PHE A 121 7.72 6.90 -5.43
N GLU A 122 6.86 5.93 -5.10
CA GLU A 122 7.19 4.86 -4.17
C GLU A 122 8.34 3.99 -4.68
N ARG A 123 8.33 3.65 -5.98
CA ARG A 123 9.43 2.93 -6.63
C ARG A 123 10.74 3.70 -6.55
N GLU A 124 10.76 4.96 -7.01
CA GLU A 124 11.97 5.80 -7.02
C GLU A 124 12.51 6.04 -5.60
N SER A 125 11.62 6.20 -4.61
CA SER A 125 12.00 6.35 -3.21
C SER A 125 12.69 5.10 -2.65
N ARG A 126 12.23 3.90 -3.02
CA ARG A 126 12.81 2.63 -2.55
C ARG A 126 14.13 2.31 -3.23
N GLU A 127 14.23 2.56 -4.53
CA GLU A 127 15.47 2.44 -5.29
C GLU A 127 16.56 3.35 -4.72
N SER A 128 16.23 4.63 -4.50
CA SER A 128 17.14 5.60 -3.88
C SER A 128 17.60 5.15 -2.49
N ALA A 129 16.68 4.62 -1.66
CA ALA A 129 17.03 4.12 -0.33
C ALA A 129 17.95 2.90 -0.38
N HIS A 130 17.79 2.02 -1.38
CA HIS A 130 18.67 0.87 -1.59
C HIS A 130 20.09 1.31 -2.00
N GLU A 131 20.21 2.25 -2.94
CA GLU A 131 21.50 2.79 -3.39
C GLU A 131 22.26 3.52 -2.27
N LEU A 132 21.53 4.32 -1.48
CA LEU A 132 22.11 5.04 -0.34
C LEU A 132 22.61 4.08 0.75
N ARG A 133 21.90 2.98 1.02
CA ARG A 133 22.37 1.95 1.96
C ARG A 133 23.70 1.35 1.50
N GLY A 134 23.80 0.94 0.24
CA GLY A 134 25.04 0.40 -0.32
C GLY A 134 26.21 1.38 -0.26
N THR A 135 25.94 2.68 -0.43
CA THR A 135 26.97 3.73 -0.29
C THR A 135 27.38 3.95 1.16
N LEU A 136 26.42 3.93 2.10
CA LEU A 136 26.67 4.09 3.53
C LEU A 136 27.51 2.95 4.09
N ASP A 137 27.28 1.72 3.63
CA ASP A 137 28.05 0.56 4.10
C ASP A 137 29.51 0.65 3.66
N LYS A 138 29.78 1.12 2.43
CA LYS A 138 31.15 1.41 1.97
C LYS A 138 31.85 2.50 2.80
N LEU A 139 31.10 3.49 3.29
CA LEU A 139 31.67 4.57 4.10
C LEU A 139 32.11 4.07 5.50
N LYS A 140 31.47 3.03 6.04
CA LYS A 140 31.82 2.47 7.36
C LYS A 140 33.10 1.63 7.36
N GLU A 141 33.55 1.22 6.18
CA GLU A 141 34.76 0.40 6.00
C GLU A 141 36.04 1.26 5.85
N HIS A 142 35.91 2.58 5.99
CA HIS A 142 36.99 3.57 5.99
C HIS A 142 37.17 4.21 7.36
#